data_AF-A0A182G5D5-F1
#
_entry.id   AF-A0A182G5D5-F1
#
_cell.length_a   1.000
_cell.length_b   1.000
_cell.length_c   1.000
_cell.angle_alpha   90.00
_cell.angle_beta   90.00
_cell.angle_gamma   90.00
#
_symmetry.space_group_name_H-M   'P 1'
#
loop_
_entity.id
_entity.type
_entity.pdbx_description
1 polymer ?
#
loop_
_entity_poly.entity_id
_entity_poly.type
_entity_poly.pdbx_seq_one_letter_code
_entity_poly.pdbx_strand_id
1 'polypeptide(L)'
;MIKEHIITPAKDDLTSTSGTSLNAQTDPKKSENYFENPLGKFFMNIGINLVQEYVQTDLLRQQKKKRDREGKPSASTQMAINSLIKNLEFSKENNRPFKFEIKRCEYCPFKSESALAMAHHYETPHMRNYIYKCNFCSYETRPPHDILYHMEAMHNIKGRLEKASMYHACPNCPFEDNGKSKLARHAVACAKKFRPEINLNPPLDWEPPAKIPRIKPKHGLVGTATAYQVGYI
;
A
#
# COMPACT_ATOMS: atom_id res chain seq x y z
N MET A 1 -12.57 30.98 -9.42
CA MET A 1 -11.91 31.72 -8.32
C MET A 1 -11.23 30.71 -7.41
N ILE A 2 -9.99 30.36 -7.71
CA ILE A 2 -9.17 29.42 -6.94
C ILE A 2 -8.02 30.25 -6.40
N LYS A 3 -7.98 30.50 -5.09
CA LYS A 3 -6.90 31.25 -4.44
C LYS A 3 -5.77 30.29 -4.11
N GLU A 4 -4.59 30.70 -4.55
CA GLU A 4 -3.29 30.08 -4.34
C GLU A 4 -2.92 30.10 -2.86
N HIS A 5 -2.45 28.97 -2.33
CA HIS A 5 -1.71 28.90 -1.07
C HIS A 5 -0.30 28.39 -1.37
N ILE A 6 0.54 29.30 -1.85
CA ILE A 6 1.99 29.15 -1.85
C ILE A 6 2.46 29.48 -0.43
N ILE A 7 3.05 28.51 0.26
CA ILE A 7 3.71 28.71 1.55
C ILE A 7 5.12 29.23 1.26
N THR A 8 5.32 30.54 1.42
CA THR A 8 6.65 31.16 1.50
C THR A 8 7.24 30.92 2.89
N PRO A 9 8.52 30.50 3.01
CA PRO A 9 9.17 30.42 4.31
C PRO A 9 9.59 31.81 4.79
N ALA A 10 9.13 32.19 5.98
CA ALA A 10 9.58 33.38 6.70
C ALA A 10 11.02 33.21 7.20
N LYS A 11 11.76 34.33 7.20
CA LYS A 11 13.13 34.45 7.70
C LYS A 11 13.11 34.59 9.21
N ASP A 12 13.91 33.80 9.91
CA ASP A 12 14.37 34.11 11.25
C ASP A 12 15.91 34.01 11.31
N ASP A 13 16.49 35.00 11.99
CA ASP A 13 17.89 35.40 12.03
C ASP A 13 18.85 34.34 12.61
N LEU A 14 19.91 34.03 11.85
CA LEU A 14 21.18 33.58 12.41
C LEU A 14 22.16 34.75 12.44
N THR A 15 22.50 35.22 13.63
CA THR A 15 23.66 36.06 13.88
C THR A 15 24.68 35.32 14.74
N SER A 16 25.81 34.95 14.14
CA SER A 16 27.16 35.03 14.73
C SER A 16 28.21 34.48 13.75
N THR A 17 28.71 35.38 12.91
CA THR A 17 30.12 35.62 12.55
C THR A 17 31.16 34.50 12.78
N SER A 18 31.76 33.98 11.70
CA SER A 18 33.07 34.47 11.16
C SER A 18 33.61 33.52 10.07
N GLY A 19 33.83 34.05 8.86
CA GLY A 19 34.65 33.43 7.81
C GLY A 19 36.13 33.47 8.20
N THR A 20 37.08 32.83 7.54
CA THR A 20 37.16 32.15 6.25
C THR A 20 38.41 31.28 6.32
N SER A 21 38.37 30.04 5.86
CA SER A 21 39.54 29.45 5.21
C SER A 21 39.14 28.28 4.33
N LEU A 22 39.55 28.43 3.08
CA LEU A 22 39.29 27.57 1.95
C LEU A 22 40.05 26.25 2.14
N ASN A 23 39.34 25.13 2.07
CA ASN A 23 39.88 23.88 1.53
C ASN A 23 38.74 22.90 1.23
N ALA A 24 38.12 23.06 0.07
CA ALA A 24 37.28 22.03 -0.52
C ALA A 24 38.20 20.99 -1.18
N GLN A 25 38.66 20.03 -0.40
CA GLN A 25 39.09 18.74 -0.96
C GLN A 25 37.83 17.91 -1.16
N THR A 26 37.30 17.93 -2.38
CA THR A 26 36.18 17.09 -2.80
C THR A 26 36.70 15.69 -3.14
N ASP A 27 36.68 14.79 -2.16
CA ASP A 27 36.85 13.36 -2.41
C ASP A 27 35.66 12.82 -3.25
N PRO A 28 35.88 12.25 -4.45
CA PRO A 28 34.81 11.98 -5.41
C PRO A 28 34.16 10.59 -5.23
N LYS A 29 34.09 10.04 -4.00
CA LYS A 29 33.69 8.63 -3.78
C LYS A 29 32.91 8.31 -2.49
N LYS A 30 32.17 9.26 -1.90
CA LYS A 30 31.02 8.86 -1.06
C LYS A 30 29.79 8.81 -1.95
N SER A 31 29.32 7.61 -2.25
CA SER A 31 27.94 7.43 -2.74
C SER A 31 27.04 8.20 -1.78
N GLU A 32 26.40 9.27 -2.23
CA GLU A 32 25.43 9.99 -1.41
C GLU A 32 24.38 8.98 -0.97
N ASN A 33 24.40 8.61 0.31
CA ASN A 33 23.44 7.67 0.85
C ASN A 33 22.10 8.39 0.85
N TYR A 34 21.16 7.95 0.00
CA TYR A 34 19.86 8.60 -0.20
C TYR A 34 19.16 8.93 1.12
N PHE A 35 19.26 8.03 2.11
CA PHE A 35 18.67 8.17 3.43
C PHE A 35 19.33 9.20 4.34
N GLU A 36 20.58 9.59 4.05
CA GLU A 36 21.29 10.64 4.79
C GLU A 36 21.01 12.04 4.24
N ASN A 37 20.53 12.13 3.00
CA ASN A 37 20.13 13.39 2.39
C ASN A 37 18.85 13.93 3.08
N PRO A 38 18.63 15.26 3.10
CA PRO A 38 17.46 15.85 3.74
C PRO A 38 16.14 15.26 3.27
N LEU A 39 16.03 14.94 1.97
CA LEU A 39 14.85 14.31 1.39
C LEU A 39 14.63 12.87 1.89
N GLY A 40 15.69 12.07 1.97
CA GLY A 40 15.61 10.71 2.52
C GLY A 40 15.24 10.74 4.01
N LYS A 41 15.86 11.65 4.78
CA LYS A 41 15.52 11.89 6.18
C LYS A 41 14.04 12.28 6.34
N PHE A 42 13.52 13.13 5.48
CA PHE A 42 12.11 13.52 5.48
C PHE A 42 11.17 12.32 5.30
N PHE A 43 11.37 11.49 4.27
CA PHE A 43 10.51 10.32 4.03
C PHE A 43 10.65 9.27 5.15
N MET A 44 11.86 9.04 5.65
CA MET A 44 12.08 8.15 6.79
C MET A 44 11.38 8.66 8.05
N ASN A 45 11.42 9.96 8.31
CA ASN A 45 10.74 10.57 9.46
C ASN A 45 9.22 10.40 9.39
N ILE A 46 8.60 10.52 8.21
CA ILE A 46 7.15 10.21 8.06
C ILE A 46 6.88 8.78 8.49
N GLY A 47 7.63 7.81 7.97
CA GLY A 47 7.46 6.40 8.31
C GLY A 47 7.68 6.12 9.81
N ILE A 48 8.75 6.66 10.39
CA ILE A 48 9.07 6.51 11.80
C ILE A 48 7.99 7.13 12.69
N ASN A 49 7.50 8.32 12.37
CA ASN A 49 6.46 8.99 13.16
C ASN A 49 5.13 8.20 13.17
N LEU A 50 4.74 7.61 12.04
CA LEU A 50 3.56 6.76 11.94
C LEU A 50 3.72 5.48 12.77
N VAL A 51 4.88 4.82 12.68
CA VAL A 51 5.19 3.63 13.48
C VAL A 51 5.23 3.97 14.97
N GLN A 52 5.83 5.09 15.34
CA GLN A 52 5.92 5.56 16.71
C GLN A 52 4.55 5.79 17.33
N GLU A 53 3.62 6.47 16.64
CA GLU A 53 2.25 6.65 17.12
C GLU A 53 1.54 5.30 17.35
N TYR A 54 1.70 4.36 16.43
CA TYR A 54 1.12 3.02 16.53
C TYR A 54 1.66 2.27 17.76
N VAL A 55 2.98 2.22 17.92
CA VAL A 55 3.64 1.53 19.04
C VAL A 55 3.29 2.18 20.38
N GLN A 56 3.27 3.51 20.46
CA GLN A 56 2.86 4.23 21.68
C GLN A 56 1.39 3.95 22.04
N THR A 57 0.50 3.90 21.05
CA THR A 57 -0.91 3.52 21.25
C THR A 57 -1.03 2.11 21.81
N ASP A 58 -0.22 1.17 21.28
CA ASP A 58 -0.19 -0.22 21.72
C ASP A 58 0.34 -0.35 23.16
N LEU A 59 1.49 0.25 23.46
CA LEU A 59 2.08 0.28 24.79
C LEU A 59 1.14 0.90 25.83
N LEU A 60 0.47 2.00 25.48
CA LEU A 60 -0.51 2.63 26.37
C LEU A 60 -1.68 1.68 26.67
N ARG A 61 -2.16 0.94 25.66
CA ARG A 61 -3.21 -0.07 25.84
C ARG A 61 -2.75 -1.20 26.77
N GLN A 62 -1.51 -1.66 26.61
CA GLN A 62 -0.92 -2.69 27.48
C GLN A 62 -0.77 -2.20 28.92
N GLN A 63 -0.26 -0.99 29.15
CA GLN A 63 -0.09 -0.42 30.49
C GLN A 63 -1.43 -0.18 31.19
N LYS A 64 -2.46 0.28 30.48
CA LYS A 64 -3.83 0.39 31.01
C LYS A 64 -4.37 -0.98 31.45
N LYS A 65 -4.21 -2.01 30.61
CA LYS A 65 -4.61 -3.38 30.95
C LYS A 65 -3.84 -3.95 32.15
N LYS A 66 -2.56 -3.61 32.29
CA LYS A 66 -1.73 -4.00 33.45
C LYS A 66 -2.25 -3.35 34.74
N ARG A 67 -2.50 -2.04 34.72
CA ARG A 67 -3.12 -1.31 35.85
C ARG A 67 -4.44 -1.97 36.27
N ASP A 68 -5.29 -2.31 35.30
CA ASP A 68 -6.62 -2.88 35.58
C ASP A 68 -6.52 -4.28 36.20
N ARG A 69 -5.44 -5.04 35.93
CA ARG A 69 -5.14 -6.32 36.59
C ARG A 69 -4.52 -6.16 37.99
N GLU A 70 -3.73 -5.12 38.20
CA GLU A 70 -2.97 -4.91 39.44
C GLU A 70 -3.85 -4.47 40.62
N GLY A 71 -5.09 -3.99 40.39
CA GLY A 71 -6.04 -3.56 41.42
C GLY A 71 -5.63 -2.27 42.18
N LYS A 72 -4.34 -2.12 42.50
CA LYS A 72 -3.67 -0.90 42.95
C LYS A 72 -2.48 -0.62 42.02
N PRO A 73 -2.56 0.36 41.12
CA PRO A 73 -1.43 0.68 40.24
C PRO A 73 -0.20 1.08 41.05
N SER A 74 0.93 0.46 40.74
CA SER A 74 2.23 0.96 41.19
C SER A 74 2.44 2.39 40.67
N ALA A 75 3.07 3.25 41.48
CA ALA A 75 3.43 4.61 41.06
C ALA A 75 4.25 4.61 39.76
N SER A 76 5.08 3.58 39.56
CA SER A 76 5.82 3.36 38.31
C SER A 76 4.90 3.10 37.11
N THR A 77 3.86 2.26 37.27
CA THR A 77 2.85 2.01 36.22
C THR A 77 2.11 3.30 35.88
N GLN A 78 1.76 4.11 36.88
CA GLN A 78 1.06 5.38 36.66
C GLN A 78 1.93 6.42 35.96
N MET A 79 3.20 6.55 36.33
CA MET A 79 4.15 7.45 35.67
C MET A 79 4.38 7.06 34.20
N ALA A 80 4.51 5.76 33.91
CA ALA A 80 4.65 5.26 32.54
C ALA A 80 3.42 5.57 31.67
N ILE A 81 2.21 5.41 32.21
CA ILE A 81 0.95 5.76 31.52
C ILE A 81 0.93 7.25 31.17
N ASN A 82 1.23 8.13 32.14
CA ASN A 82 1.21 9.58 31.92
C ASN A 82 2.24 10.01 30.85
N SER A 83 3.44 9.44 30.90
CA SER A 83 4.48 9.68 29.89
C SER A 83 4.05 9.22 28.49
N LEU A 84 3.45 8.03 28.38
CA LEU A 84 2.95 7.50 27.10
C LEU A 84 1.80 8.34 26.54
N ILE A 85 0.90 8.86 27.39
CA ILE A 85 -0.18 9.75 26.97
C ILE A 85 0.38 11.02 26.33
N LYS A 86 1.33 11.68 27.01
CA LYS A 86 1.94 12.93 26.51
C LYS A 86 2.69 12.72 25.19
N ASN A 87 3.45 11.64 25.09
CA ASN A 87 4.16 11.31 23.86
C ASN A 87 3.20 10.97 22.71
N LEU A 88 2.11 10.24 23.01
CA LEU A 88 1.10 9.90 22.01
C LEU A 88 0.35 11.13 21.50
N GLU A 89 0.08 12.12 22.35
CA GLU A 89 -0.54 13.38 21.95
C GLU A 89 0.36 14.15 20.97
N PHE A 90 1.65 14.26 21.27
CA PHE A 90 2.63 14.87 20.37
C PHE A 90 2.74 14.13 19.04
N SER A 91 2.83 12.80 19.06
CA SER A 91 2.88 11.99 17.83
C SER A 91 1.59 12.11 17.00
N LYS A 92 0.42 12.24 17.63
CA LYS A 92 -0.85 12.46 16.93
C LYS A 92 -0.93 13.83 16.26
N GLU A 93 -0.44 14.89 16.90
CA GLU A 93 -0.42 16.22 16.28
C GLU A 93 0.48 16.24 15.05
N ASN A 94 1.68 15.65 15.15
CA ASN A 94 2.61 15.56 14.01
C ASN A 94 2.05 14.72 12.86
N ASN A 95 1.30 13.65 13.18
CA ASN A 95 0.70 12.77 12.18
C ASN A 95 -0.67 13.23 11.70
N ARG A 96 -1.24 14.31 12.25
CA ARG A 96 -2.55 14.84 11.88
C ARG A 96 -2.73 15.01 10.36
N PRO A 97 -1.74 15.52 9.59
CA PRO A 97 -1.86 15.63 8.13
C PRO A 97 -2.01 14.29 7.39
N PHE A 98 -1.58 13.19 8.02
CA PHE A 98 -1.61 11.84 7.45
C PHE A 98 -2.75 11.00 8.04
N LYS A 99 -3.64 11.61 8.83
CA LYS A 99 -4.87 10.96 9.32
C LYS A 99 -6.03 11.34 8.41
N PHE A 100 -6.49 10.36 7.65
CA PHE A 100 -7.63 10.51 6.75
C PHE A 100 -8.89 9.91 7.38
N GLU A 101 -10.03 10.52 7.07
CA GLU A 101 -11.32 10.01 7.51
C GLU A 101 -11.69 8.76 6.73
N ILE A 102 -12.01 7.68 7.43
CA ILE A 102 -12.48 6.43 6.82
C ILE A 102 -13.95 6.58 6.46
N LYS A 103 -14.26 6.55 5.17
CA LYS A 103 -15.63 6.51 4.64
C LYS A 103 -16.10 5.07 4.47
N ARG A 104 -17.38 4.82 4.78
CA ARG A 104 -18.02 3.51 4.63
C ARG A 104 -18.96 3.54 3.44
N CYS A 105 -19.02 2.45 2.70
CA CYS A 105 -20.04 2.26 1.68
C CYS A 105 -21.42 2.15 2.35
N GLU A 106 -22.45 2.70 1.70
CA GLU A 106 -23.83 2.66 2.20
C GLU A 106 -24.51 1.31 1.97
N TYR A 107 -24.00 0.52 1.01
CA TYR A 107 -24.64 -0.71 0.54
C TYR A 107 -23.93 -1.99 1.03
N CYS A 108 -22.67 -1.90 1.45
CA CYS A 108 -21.90 -3.05 1.91
C CYS A 108 -20.89 -2.70 3.03
N PRO A 109 -20.27 -3.70 3.68
CA PRO A 109 -19.29 -3.46 4.76
C PRO A 109 -17.96 -2.83 4.32
N PHE A 110 -17.78 -2.53 3.04
CA PHE A 110 -16.55 -1.93 2.52
C PHE A 110 -16.32 -0.54 3.12
N LYS A 111 -15.08 -0.26 3.50
CA LYS A 111 -14.66 1.02 4.06
C LYS A 111 -13.24 1.34 3.63
N SER A 112 -13.00 2.61 3.34
CA SER A 112 -11.70 3.09 2.86
C SER A 112 -11.50 4.54 3.27
N GLU A 113 -10.25 4.91 3.55
CA GLU A 113 -9.84 6.31 3.69
C GLU A 113 -9.59 6.99 2.34
N SER A 114 -9.30 6.19 1.30
CA SER A 114 -9.01 6.69 -0.04
C SER A 114 -10.31 6.94 -0.81
N ALA A 115 -10.50 8.20 -1.23
CA ALA A 115 -11.58 8.60 -2.12
C ALA A 115 -11.51 7.89 -3.47
N LEU A 116 -10.30 7.67 -4.00
CA LEU A 116 -10.10 6.94 -5.25
C LEU A 116 -10.53 5.48 -5.12
N ALA A 117 -10.14 4.82 -4.02
CA ALA A 117 -10.56 3.44 -3.78
C ALA A 117 -12.07 3.33 -3.60
N MET A 118 -12.72 4.31 -2.97
CA MET A 118 -14.19 4.35 -2.87
C MET A 118 -14.86 4.62 -4.22
N ALA A 119 -14.30 5.50 -5.05
CA ALA A 119 -14.80 5.73 -6.41
C ALA A 119 -14.70 4.46 -7.26
N HIS A 120 -13.55 3.78 -7.22
CA HIS A 120 -13.36 2.50 -7.91
C HIS A 120 -14.29 1.41 -7.36
N HIS A 121 -14.54 1.39 -6.05
CA HIS A 121 -15.55 0.50 -5.46
C HIS A 121 -16.94 0.78 -6.06
N TYR A 122 -17.33 2.04 -6.23
CA TYR A 122 -18.61 2.41 -6.84
C TYR A 122 -18.67 2.23 -8.37
N GLU A 123 -17.57 1.95 -9.07
CA GLU A 123 -17.61 1.44 -10.46
C GLU A 123 -18.23 0.04 -10.52
N THR A 124 -18.19 -0.73 -9.43
CA THR A 124 -18.84 -2.04 -9.36
C THR A 124 -20.25 -1.90 -8.80
N PRO A 125 -21.31 -2.21 -9.57
CA PRO A 125 -22.68 -2.10 -9.07
C PRO A 125 -22.91 -3.11 -7.95
N HIS A 126 -23.59 -2.66 -6.88
CA HIS A 126 -23.93 -3.56 -5.78
C HIS A 126 -25.00 -4.56 -6.22
N MET A 127 -24.88 -5.79 -5.75
CA MET A 127 -25.83 -6.86 -6.05
C MET A 127 -26.47 -7.37 -4.76
N ARG A 128 -27.80 -7.46 -4.75
CA ARG A 128 -28.57 -8.11 -3.67
C ARG A 128 -29.65 -8.98 -4.30
N ASN A 129 -29.72 -10.24 -3.90
CA ASN A 129 -30.72 -11.20 -4.42
C ASN A 129 -30.78 -11.27 -5.96
N TYR A 130 -29.61 -11.30 -6.62
CA TYR A 130 -29.49 -11.32 -8.09
C TYR A 130 -30.08 -10.09 -8.82
N ILE A 131 -30.27 -8.99 -8.10
CA ILE A 131 -30.64 -7.69 -8.66
C ILE A 131 -29.44 -6.77 -8.46
N TYR A 132 -28.97 -6.17 -9.55
CA TYR A 132 -27.98 -5.12 -9.54
C TYR A 132 -28.63 -3.78 -9.29
N LYS A 133 -28.04 -3.01 -8.39
CA LYS A 133 -28.44 -1.66 -8.04
C LYS A 133 -27.38 -0.67 -8.48
N CYS A 134 -27.82 0.43 -9.08
CA CYS A 134 -26.94 1.55 -9.39
C CYS A 134 -26.49 2.23 -8.09
N ASN A 135 -25.20 2.57 -8.00
CA ASN A 135 -24.65 3.21 -6.81
C ASN A 135 -24.98 4.71 -6.72
N PHE A 136 -25.47 5.30 -7.82
CA PHE A 136 -25.65 6.75 -7.98
C PHE A 136 -27.13 7.17 -8.08
N CYS A 137 -28.04 6.22 -8.26
CA CYS A 137 -29.48 6.50 -8.29
C CYS A 137 -30.30 5.27 -7.86
N SER A 138 -31.63 5.38 -7.91
CA SER A 138 -32.55 4.30 -7.49
C SER A 138 -32.82 3.23 -8.57
N TYR A 139 -32.06 3.22 -9.67
CA TYR A 139 -32.25 2.24 -10.74
C TYR A 139 -31.74 0.85 -10.33
N GLU A 140 -32.54 -0.18 -10.60
CA GLU A 140 -32.26 -1.57 -10.27
C GLU A 140 -32.66 -2.47 -11.45
N THR A 141 -31.85 -3.47 -11.75
CA THR A 141 -32.09 -4.40 -12.86
C THR A 141 -31.44 -5.76 -12.61
N ARG A 142 -31.90 -6.82 -13.31
CA ARG A 142 -31.33 -8.17 -13.20
C ARG A 142 -30.20 -8.44 -14.20
N PRO A 143 -30.32 -8.05 -15.48
CA PRO A 143 -29.27 -8.35 -16.44
C PRO A 143 -28.02 -7.49 -16.18
N PRO A 144 -26.82 -8.10 -16.11
CA PRO A 144 -25.57 -7.38 -15.94
C PRO A 144 -25.29 -6.30 -16.99
N HIS A 145 -25.69 -6.51 -18.24
CA HIS A 145 -25.43 -5.58 -19.32
C HIS A 145 -26.27 -4.29 -19.19
N ASP A 146 -27.51 -4.40 -18.68
CA ASP A 146 -28.40 -3.25 -18.50
C ASP A 146 -27.87 -2.30 -17.43
N ILE A 147 -27.36 -2.83 -16.31
CA ILE A 147 -26.82 -1.97 -15.25
C ILE A 147 -25.54 -1.26 -15.71
N LEU A 148 -24.68 -1.96 -16.46
CA LEU A 148 -23.46 -1.37 -17.02
C LEU A 148 -23.78 -0.25 -18.00
N TYR A 149 -24.72 -0.49 -18.92
CA TYR A 149 -25.19 0.52 -19.85
C TYR A 149 -25.83 1.70 -19.13
N HIS A 150 -26.66 1.45 -18.12
CA HIS A 150 -27.26 2.50 -17.30
C HIS A 150 -26.20 3.39 -16.63
N MET A 151 -25.16 2.78 -16.02
CA MET A 151 -24.08 3.52 -15.38
C MET A 151 -23.31 4.41 -16.37
N GLU A 152 -23.05 3.89 -17.57
CA GLU A 152 -22.35 4.63 -18.62
C GLU A 152 -23.22 5.75 -19.19
N ALA A 153 -24.49 5.48 -19.51
CA ALA A 153 -25.38 6.43 -20.16
C ALA A 153 -25.88 7.55 -19.23
N MET A 154 -26.18 7.23 -17.96
CA MET A 154 -26.81 8.19 -17.03
C MET A 154 -25.80 8.89 -16.12
N HIS A 155 -24.68 8.23 -15.81
CA HIS A 155 -23.69 8.76 -14.86
C HIS A 155 -22.31 8.96 -15.49
N ASN A 156 -22.12 8.60 -16.77
CA ASN A 156 -20.83 8.63 -17.46
C ASN A 156 -19.74 7.84 -16.71
N ILE A 157 -20.13 6.73 -16.08
CA ILE A 157 -19.25 5.85 -15.31
C ILE A 157 -19.23 4.50 -16.00
N LYS A 158 -18.03 4.10 -16.43
CA LYS A 158 -17.80 2.77 -17.00
C LYS A 158 -17.83 1.73 -15.89
N GLY A 159 -19.01 1.14 -15.68
CA GLY A 159 -19.17 0.10 -14.68
C GLY A 159 -18.28 -1.11 -14.95
N ARG A 160 -17.86 -1.80 -13.89
CA ARG A 160 -17.15 -3.08 -13.98
C ARG A 160 -17.92 -4.14 -13.23
N LEU A 161 -18.13 -5.28 -13.87
CA LEU A 161 -18.44 -6.50 -13.16
C LEU A 161 -17.26 -7.45 -13.33
N GLU A 162 -16.86 -8.05 -12.22
CA GLU A 162 -15.96 -9.17 -12.27
C GLU A 162 -16.65 -10.30 -13.06
N LYS A 163 -15.96 -10.83 -14.08
CA LYS A 163 -16.45 -12.00 -14.78
C LYS A 163 -16.48 -13.14 -13.79
N ALA A 164 -17.56 -13.94 -13.82
CA ALA A 164 -17.58 -15.18 -13.06
C ALA A 164 -16.31 -15.98 -13.37
N SER A 165 -15.63 -16.48 -12.34
CA SER A 165 -14.50 -17.39 -12.53
C SER A 165 -14.97 -18.58 -13.37
N MET A 166 -14.22 -18.89 -14.43
CA MET A 166 -14.53 -20.06 -15.26
C MET A 166 -14.22 -21.34 -14.48
N TYR A 167 -15.06 -22.37 -14.61
CA TYR A 167 -14.91 -23.60 -13.83
C TYR A 167 -13.64 -24.41 -14.14
N HIS A 168 -13.05 -24.23 -15.33
CA HIS A 168 -11.94 -25.04 -15.80
C HIS A 168 -10.79 -24.16 -16.30
N ALA A 169 -9.77 -24.00 -15.45
CA ALA A 169 -8.53 -23.28 -15.76
C ALA A 169 -7.36 -24.25 -15.98
N CYS A 170 -6.45 -23.89 -16.88
CA CYS A 170 -5.22 -24.65 -17.11
C CYS A 170 -4.18 -24.31 -16.02
N PRO A 171 -3.52 -25.31 -15.41
CA PRO A 171 -2.50 -25.04 -14.40
C PRO A 171 -1.20 -24.45 -14.99
N ASN A 172 -0.97 -24.66 -16.30
CA ASN A 172 0.27 -24.26 -16.94
C ASN A 172 0.17 -22.88 -17.61
N CYS A 173 -1.02 -22.40 -18.00
CA CYS A 173 -1.12 -21.13 -18.71
C CYS A 173 -2.43 -20.41 -18.42
N PRO A 174 -2.59 -19.12 -18.84
CA PRO A 174 -3.79 -18.32 -18.59
C PRO A 174 -5.07 -18.76 -19.31
N PHE A 175 -5.14 -20.00 -19.80
CA PHE A 175 -6.31 -20.52 -20.49
C PHE A 175 -7.40 -20.89 -19.48
N GLU A 176 -8.60 -20.34 -19.68
CA GLU A 176 -9.79 -20.55 -18.86
C GLU A 176 -11.00 -20.81 -19.77
N ASP A 177 -11.83 -21.80 -19.44
CA ASP A 177 -13.05 -22.12 -20.18
C ASP A 177 -14.12 -22.72 -19.24
N ASN A 178 -15.40 -22.65 -19.63
CA ASN A 178 -16.48 -23.25 -18.85
C ASN A 178 -16.60 -24.77 -19.06
N GLY A 179 -16.06 -25.31 -20.14
CA GLY A 179 -16.19 -26.71 -20.53
C GLY A 179 -14.97 -27.58 -20.18
N LYS A 180 -15.19 -28.64 -19.41
CA LYS A 180 -14.16 -29.65 -19.09
C LYS A 180 -13.48 -30.22 -20.34
N SER A 181 -14.25 -30.49 -21.40
CA SER A 181 -13.73 -31.06 -22.65
C SER A 181 -12.80 -30.11 -23.42
N LYS A 182 -13.03 -28.80 -23.31
CA LYS A 182 -12.17 -27.78 -23.93
C LYS A 182 -10.85 -27.70 -23.18
N LEU A 183 -10.90 -27.67 -21.85
CA LEU A 183 -9.70 -27.72 -21.01
C LEU A 183 -8.90 -29.01 -21.26
N ALA A 184 -9.54 -30.18 -21.30
CA ALA A 184 -8.84 -31.45 -21.52
C ALA A 184 -8.08 -31.46 -22.86
N ARG A 185 -8.72 -30.98 -23.93
CA ARG A 185 -8.08 -30.85 -25.25
C ARG A 185 -6.93 -29.84 -25.23
N HIS A 186 -7.14 -28.71 -24.57
CA HIS A 186 -6.12 -27.69 -24.39
C HIS A 186 -4.91 -28.24 -23.61
N ALA A 187 -5.13 -28.91 -22.47
CA ALA A 187 -4.09 -29.35 -21.54
C ALA A 187 -3.08 -30.28 -22.22
N VAL A 188 -3.51 -31.18 -23.10
CA VAL A 188 -2.63 -32.07 -23.86
C VAL A 188 -1.70 -31.28 -24.79
N ALA A 189 -2.24 -30.30 -25.50
CA ALA A 189 -1.44 -29.45 -26.39
C ALA A 189 -0.55 -28.47 -25.60
N CYS A 190 -1.07 -27.95 -24.49
CA CYS A 190 -0.39 -27.03 -23.60
C CYS A 190 0.82 -27.71 -22.96
N ALA A 191 0.67 -28.88 -22.36
CA ALA A 191 1.77 -29.62 -21.74
C ALA A 191 2.93 -29.91 -22.72
N LYS A 192 2.65 -30.08 -24.02
CA LYS A 192 3.68 -30.28 -25.05
C LYS A 192 4.42 -29.00 -25.45
N LYS A 193 3.72 -27.86 -25.41
CA LYS A 193 4.27 -26.55 -25.86
C LYS A 193 4.81 -25.70 -24.71
N PHE A 194 4.31 -25.94 -23.52
CA PHE A 194 4.62 -25.16 -22.34
C PHE A 194 6.02 -25.45 -21.85
N ARG A 195 6.84 -24.41 -21.81
CA ARG A 195 8.20 -24.41 -21.28
C ARG A 195 8.20 -23.42 -20.11
N PRO A 196 8.22 -23.89 -18.85
CA PRO A 196 8.14 -23.02 -17.68
C PRO A 196 9.10 -21.83 -17.75
N GLU A 197 10.35 -22.09 -18.15
CA GLU A 197 11.43 -21.09 -18.26
C GLU A 197 11.19 -19.98 -19.29
N ILE A 198 10.26 -20.15 -20.23
CA ILE A 198 9.97 -19.16 -21.27
C ILE A 198 8.59 -18.57 -21.05
N ASN A 199 7.60 -19.42 -20.78
CA ASN A 199 6.20 -19.03 -20.71
C ASN A 199 5.82 -18.33 -19.39
N LEU A 200 6.60 -18.53 -18.32
CA LEU A 200 6.40 -17.84 -17.04
C LEU A 200 7.36 -16.66 -16.86
N ASN A 201 8.24 -16.40 -17.84
CA ASN A 201 9.08 -15.22 -17.76
C ASN A 201 8.22 -13.96 -17.87
N PRO A 202 8.58 -12.90 -17.14
CA PRO A 202 7.98 -11.60 -17.33
C PRO A 202 8.06 -11.18 -18.82
N PRO A 203 7.06 -10.45 -19.33
CA PRO A 203 7.12 -9.83 -20.65
C PRO A 203 8.44 -9.05 -20.84
N LEU A 204 8.93 -8.96 -22.07
CA LEU A 204 10.20 -8.28 -22.37
C LEU A 204 10.19 -6.79 -21.98
N ASP A 205 9.00 -6.20 -21.95
CA ASP A 205 8.70 -4.83 -21.54
C ASP A 205 8.41 -4.68 -20.04
N TRP A 206 8.43 -5.77 -19.28
CA TRP A 206 8.22 -5.72 -17.84
C TRP A 206 9.48 -5.17 -17.16
N GLU A 207 9.43 -3.90 -16.78
CA GLU A 207 10.42 -3.28 -15.91
C GLU A 207 10.05 -3.48 -14.43
N PRO A 208 10.94 -4.02 -13.59
CA PRO A 208 10.67 -4.15 -12.17
C PRO A 208 10.46 -2.75 -11.54
N PRO A 209 9.42 -2.55 -10.69
CA PRO A 209 9.06 -1.25 -10.10
C PRO A 209 10.18 -0.56 -9.29
N ALA A 210 11.19 -1.31 -8.88
CA ALA A 210 12.41 -0.80 -8.30
C ALA A 210 13.60 -1.36 -9.08
N LYS A 211 14.37 -0.49 -9.75
CA LYS A 211 15.72 -0.84 -10.24
C LYS A 211 16.58 -1.09 -9.01
N ILE A 212 16.59 -2.32 -8.48
CA ILE A 212 17.57 -2.74 -7.48
C ILE A 212 18.93 -2.53 -8.15
N PRO A 213 19.78 -1.61 -7.67
CA PRO A 213 21.11 -1.43 -8.24
C PRO A 213 21.81 -2.78 -8.22
N ARG A 214 22.39 -3.21 -9.35
CA ARG A 214 23.21 -4.42 -9.37
C ARG A 214 24.42 -4.17 -8.48
N ILE A 215 24.33 -4.56 -7.21
CA ILE A 215 25.46 -4.53 -6.29
C ILE A 215 26.45 -5.55 -6.85
N LYS A 216 27.52 -5.06 -7.48
CA LYS A 216 28.66 -5.94 -7.80
C LYS A 216 29.17 -6.45 -6.45
N PRO A 217 29.18 -7.78 -6.21
CA PRO A 217 29.78 -8.29 -4.99
C PRO A 217 31.23 -7.80 -4.96
N LYS A 218 31.57 -7.00 -3.95
CA LYS A 218 32.97 -6.69 -3.66
C LYS A 218 33.61 -8.04 -3.30
N HIS A 219 34.65 -8.42 -4.04
CA HIS A 219 35.51 -9.55 -3.68
C HIS A 219 35.86 -9.45 -2.18
N GLY A 220 35.38 -10.39 -1.37
CA GLY A 220 35.78 -10.49 0.04
C GLY A 220 34.69 -10.76 1.09
N LEU A 221 33.40 -10.81 0.76
CA LEU A 221 32.37 -11.21 1.73
C LEU A 221 31.69 -12.51 1.30
N VAL A 222 32.29 -13.63 1.71
CA VAL A 222 31.59 -14.92 1.81
C VAL A 222 30.69 -14.83 3.04
N GLY A 223 29.44 -14.44 2.83
CA GLY A 223 28.36 -14.50 3.81
C GLY A 223 27.23 -15.30 3.19
N THR A 224 26.95 -16.45 3.78
CA THR A 224 26.03 -17.51 3.31
C THR A 224 24.63 -17.00 2.97
N ALA A 225 24.23 -17.15 1.71
CA ALA A 225 22.83 -17.17 1.28
C ALA A 225 22.62 -18.31 0.27
N THR A 226 22.95 -19.54 0.69
CA THR A 226 22.28 -20.77 0.26
C THR A 226 21.13 -20.99 1.25
N ALA A 227 19.92 -21.42 0.94
CA ALA A 227 19.34 -21.96 -0.27
C ALA A 227 17.82 -21.84 -0.14
N TYR A 228 17.13 -21.52 -1.24
CA TYR A 228 15.77 -22.03 -1.47
C TYR A 228 15.72 -22.49 -2.93
N GLN A 229 16.41 -23.60 -3.18
CA GLN A 229 16.23 -24.40 -4.37
C GLN A 229 15.23 -25.51 -4.00
N VAL A 230 14.04 -25.43 -4.60
CA VAL A 230 13.32 -26.54 -5.23
C VAL A 230 13.28 -27.88 -4.48
N GLY A 231 12.11 -28.22 -3.95
CA GLY A 231 11.70 -29.60 -3.70
C GLY A 231 10.45 -29.91 -4.53
N TYR A 232 10.64 -30.65 -5.62
CA TYR A 232 9.56 -31.32 -6.36
C TYR A 232 9.21 -32.64 -5.66
N ILE A 233 7.92 -32.87 -5.46
CA ILE A 233 7.28 -34.20 -5.53
C ILE A 233 5.99 -34.02 -6.32
#